data_AF-A0A848D737-F1
#
_entry.id   AF-A0A848D737-F1
#
_cell.length_a   1.000
_cell.length_b   1.000
_cell.length_c   1.000
_cell.angle_alpha   90.00
_cell.angle_beta   90.00
_cell.angle_gamma   90.00
#
_symmetry.space_group_name_H-M   'P 1'
#
loop_
_entity.id
_entity.type
_entity.pdbx_description
1 polymer ?
#
loop_
_entity_poly.entity_id
_entity_poly.type
_entity_poly.pdbx_seq_one_letter_code
_entity_poly.pdbx_strand_id
1 'polypeptide(L)'
;MRGVYRSRRRRASGQSGFTLIELLVVVIIIGILASISVPIYRQVRAAAWNSAAESDLRHATDSIENARIELDGKLPPNFMVGANPRGSVYPIASNVKYAYGTKVTNTQTQVTLSSGVSLCYTTTGDTYRIYTTNSNNLSVYYVYDSATGQIQKKDNPDKIAAASTTQEQIQWNPAGNGHRRPWKKTLSKCAIERRYGPPSA
;
A
#
# COMPACT_ATOMS: atom_id res chain seq x y z
N MET A 1 -13.45 56.70 -67.61
CA MET A 1 -13.25 56.22 -66.23
C MET A 1 -14.52 55.53 -65.75
N ARG A 2 -14.55 54.19 -65.61
CA ARG A 2 -15.64 53.46 -64.93
C ARG A 2 -15.04 52.36 -64.06
N GLY A 3 -15.50 52.34 -62.82
CA GLY A 3 -14.80 51.82 -61.65
C GLY A 3 -14.79 50.29 -61.50
N VAL A 4 -13.77 49.87 -60.77
CA VAL A 4 -13.57 48.55 -60.18
C VAL A 4 -14.52 48.39 -58.99
N TYR A 5 -15.32 47.32 -58.95
CA TYR A 5 -15.84 46.78 -57.69
C TYR A 5 -15.70 45.26 -57.66
N ARG A 6 -14.64 44.81 -56.96
CA ARG A 6 -14.38 43.42 -56.61
C ARG A 6 -15.45 42.94 -55.62
N SER A 7 -16.25 41.96 -56.03
CA SER A 7 -17.17 41.22 -55.17
C SER A 7 -16.42 40.19 -54.31
N ARG A 8 -15.88 40.63 -53.16
CA ARG A 8 -15.45 39.72 -52.08
C ARG A 8 -16.65 39.38 -51.17
N ARG A 9 -17.64 38.65 -51.70
CA ARG A 9 -18.69 38.01 -50.89
C ARG A 9 -18.57 36.50 -51.03
N ARG A 10 -17.87 35.86 -50.10
CA ARG A 10 -18.03 34.43 -49.75
C ARG A 10 -17.21 34.11 -48.49
N ARG A 11 -17.67 34.61 -47.34
CA ARG A 11 -17.37 34.09 -45.98
C ARG A 11 -18.59 34.29 -45.06
N ALA A 12 -19.78 34.03 -45.57
CA ALA A 12 -21.04 34.23 -44.84
C ALA A 12 -21.90 32.96 -44.85
N SER A 13 -21.28 31.82 -44.55
CA SER A 13 -21.99 30.56 -44.33
C SER A 13 -21.42 29.88 -43.09
N GLY A 14 -22.12 30.03 -41.96
CA GLY A 14 -22.22 28.97 -40.95
C GLY A 14 -21.25 28.97 -39.76
N GLN A 15 -20.78 30.12 -39.27
CA GLN A 15 -20.15 30.15 -37.93
C GLN A 15 -21.13 30.76 -36.92
N SER A 16 -22.00 29.92 -36.36
CA SER A 16 -22.74 30.23 -35.14
C SER A 16 -21.75 30.24 -33.97
N GLY A 17 -21.36 31.43 -33.50
CA GLY A 17 -20.55 31.56 -32.30
C GLY A 17 -21.36 31.16 -31.06
N PHE A 18 -20.73 30.41 -30.16
CA PHE A 18 -21.26 30.13 -28.82
C PHE A 18 -21.55 31.45 -28.11
N THR A 19 -22.71 31.56 -27.46
CA THR A 19 -23.03 32.74 -26.67
C THR A 19 -22.26 32.72 -25.35
N LEU A 20 -21.88 33.90 -24.85
CA LEU A 20 -21.20 34.04 -23.56
C LEU A 20 -22.07 33.52 -22.40
N ILE A 21 -23.39 33.63 -22.53
CA ILE A 21 -24.36 33.13 -21.56
C ILE A 21 -24.46 31.61 -21.56
N GLU A 22 -24.36 30.94 -22.71
CA GLU A 22 -24.31 29.47 -22.79
C GLU A 22 -23.10 28.94 -22.04
N LEU A 23 -21.93 29.54 -22.23
CA LEU A 23 -20.74 29.14 -21.49
C LEU A 23 -20.85 29.46 -20.00
N LEU A 24 -21.49 30.58 -19.63
CA LEU A 24 -21.70 30.96 -18.23
C LEU A 24 -22.56 29.95 -17.46
N VAL A 25 -23.70 29.55 -18.00
CA VAL A 25 -24.59 28.58 -17.33
C VAL A 25 -23.90 27.22 -17.18
N VAL A 26 -23.14 26.79 -18.20
CA VAL A 26 -22.41 25.52 -18.15
C VAL A 26 -21.37 25.50 -17.03
N VAL A 27 -20.57 26.57 -16.88
CA VAL A 27 -19.56 26.60 -15.81
C VAL A 27 -20.19 26.69 -14.42
N ILE A 28 -21.37 27.33 -14.28
CA ILE A 28 -22.12 27.35 -13.02
C ILE A 28 -22.60 25.94 -12.65
N ILE A 29 -23.19 25.20 -13.60
CA ILE A 29 -23.68 23.84 -13.35
C ILE A 29 -22.51 22.91 -13.01
N ILE A 30 -21.40 22.96 -13.76
CA ILE A 30 -20.20 22.17 -13.45
C ILE A 30 -19.63 22.57 -12.08
N GLY A 31 -19.66 23.86 -11.72
CA GLY A 31 -19.22 24.34 -10.40
C GLY A 31 -20.02 23.74 -9.25
N ILE A 32 -21.35 23.70 -9.37
CA ILE A 32 -22.23 23.08 -8.36
C ILE A 32 -21.93 21.58 -8.25
N LEU A 33 -21.85 20.86 -9.37
CA LEU A 33 -21.57 19.43 -9.37
C LEU A 33 -20.19 19.11 -8.78
N ALA A 34 -19.17 19.89 -9.13
CA ALA A 34 -17.81 19.71 -8.63
C ALA A 34 -17.72 19.93 -7.11
N SER A 35 -18.45 20.91 -6.57
CA SER A 35 -18.43 21.22 -5.13
C SER A 35 -18.87 20.04 -4.24
N ILE A 36 -19.89 19.30 -4.68
CA ILE A 36 -20.41 18.11 -3.98
C ILE A 36 -19.52 16.89 -4.27
N SER A 37 -19.02 16.77 -5.50
CA SER A 37 -18.27 15.59 -5.95
C SER A 37 -16.90 15.45 -5.29
N VAL A 38 -16.17 16.55 -5.05
CA VAL A 38 -14.81 16.51 -4.49
C VAL A 38 -14.72 15.85 -3.10
N PRO A 39 -15.52 16.22 -2.08
CA PRO A 39 -15.43 15.59 -0.75
C PRO A 39 -15.84 14.12 -0.77
N ILE A 40 -16.90 13.77 -1.52
CA ILE A 40 -17.37 12.38 -1.64
C ILE A 40 -16.28 11.52 -2.29
N TYR A 41 -15.67 12.02 -3.36
CA TYR A 41 -14.59 11.32 -4.06
C TYR A 41 -13.41 11.00 -3.13
N ARG A 42 -13.00 11.94 -2.26
CA ARG A 42 -11.91 11.70 -1.28
C ARG A 42 -12.27 10.58 -0.29
N GLN A 43 -13.51 10.54 0.20
CA GLN A 43 -13.96 9.51 1.13
C GLN A 43 -14.01 8.13 0.47
N VAL A 44 -14.55 8.03 -0.75
CA VAL A 44 -14.63 6.77 -1.51
C VAL A 44 -13.24 6.22 -1.78
N ARG A 45 -12.27 7.07 -2.17
CA ARG A 45 -10.88 6.62 -2.35
C ARG A 45 -10.24 6.11 -1.06
N ALA A 46 -10.44 6.83 0.05
CA ALA A 46 -9.94 6.40 1.34
C ALA A 46 -10.53 5.04 1.77
N ALA A 47 -11.83 4.84 1.55
CA ALA A 47 -12.49 3.56 1.80
C ALA A 47 -11.94 2.44 0.91
N ALA A 48 -11.67 2.70 -0.37
CA ALA A 48 -11.07 1.72 -1.28
C ALA A 48 -9.66 1.29 -0.84
N TRP A 49 -8.81 2.24 -0.44
CA TRP A 49 -7.47 1.94 0.07
C TRP A 49 -7.50 1.15 1.38
N ASN A 50 -8.45 1.46 2.27
CA ASN A 50 -8.67 0.72 3.51
C ASN A 50 -9.14 -0.71 3.23
N SER A 51 -10.10 -0.87 2.32
CA SER A 51 -10.60 -2.17 1.89
C SER A 51 -9.49 -3.04 1.30
N ALA A 52 -8.61 -2.47 0.47
CA ALA A 52 -7.45 -3.19 -0.06
C ALA A 52 -6.52 -3.69 1.06
N ALA A 53 -6.19 -2.84 2.05
CA ALA A 53 -5.32 -3.23 3.17
C ALA A 53 -5.95 -4.32 4.05
N GLU A 54 -7.27 -4.27 4.27
CA GLU A 54 -8.01 -5.27 5.04
C GLU A 54 -8.13 -6.61 4.28
N SER A 55 -8.46 -6.56 2.99
CA SER A 55 -8.57 -7.76 2.14
C SER A 55 -7.24 -8.47 2.00
N ASP A 56 -6.17 -7.73 1.73
CA ASP A 56 -4.82 -8.29 1.62
C ASP A 56 -4.36 -8.91 2.95
N LEU A 57 -4.78 -8.36 4.09
CA LEU A 57 -4.47 -8.93 5.41
C LEU A 57 -5.19 -10.28 5.62
N ARG A 58 -6.45 -10.41 5.18
CA ARG A 58 -7.18 -11.69 5.20
C ARG A 58 -6.48 -12.72 4.31
N HIS A 59 -6.16 -12.35 3.07
CA HIS A 59 -5.43 -13.21 2.16
C HIS A 59 -4.07 -13.63 2.70
N ALA A 60 -3.33 -12.70 3.33
CA ALA A 60 -2.05 -13.03 3.95
C ALA A 60 -2.20 -14.00 5.12
N THR A 61 -3.29 -13.91 5.90
CA THR A 61 -3.60 -14.85 6.98
C THR A 61 -3.74 -16.27 6.42
N ASP A 62 -4.54 -16.44 5.37
CA ASP A 62 -4.71 -17.75 4.71
C ASP A 62 -3.38 -18.26 4.13
N SER A 63 -2.60 -17.40 3.47
CA SER A 63 -1.28 -17.78 2.95
C SER A 63 -0.31 -18.19 4.06
N ILE A 64 -0.34 -17.55 5.24
CA ILE A 64 0.53 -17.92 6.36
C ILE A 64 0.14 -19.29 6.94
N GLU A 65 -1.16 -19.58 7.06
CA GLU A 65 -1.61 -20.92 7.50
C GLU A 65 -1.26 -22.00 6.48
N ASN A 66 -1.37 -21.72 5.18
CA ASN A 66 -0.92 -22.64 4.14
C ASN A 66 0.60 -22.88 4.21
N ALA A 67 1.38 -21.83 4.42
CA ALA A 67 2.82 -21.95 4.61
C ALA A 67 3.18 -22.74 5.88
N ARG A 68 2.38 -22.65 6.95
CA ARG A 68 2.55 -23.45 8.17
C ARG A 68 2.42 -24.94 7.89
N ILE A 69 1.51 -25.34 6.99
CA ILE A 69 1.37 -26.75 6.56
C ILE A 69 2.64 -27.20 5.82
N GLU A 70 3.16 -26.38 4.90
CA GLU A 70 4.41 -26.67 4.18
C GLU A 70 5.65 -26.72 5.09
N LEU A 71 5.59 -26.08 6.26
CA LEU A 71 6.66 -26.02 7.25
C LEU A 71 6.49 -27.03 8.41
N ASP A 72 5.77 -28.13 8.17
CA ASP A 72 5.53 -29.20 9.15
C ASP A 72 4.88 -28.68 10.45
N GLY A 73 3.93 -27.76 10.33
CA GLY A 73 3.20 -27.16 11.45
C GLY A 73 3.90 -25.97 12.12
N LYS A 74 5.10 -25.60 11.66
CA LYS A 74 5.88 -24.48 12.21
C LYS A 74 5.49 -23.16 11.57
N LEU A 75 5.48 -22.09 12.36
CA LEU A 75 5.26 -20.73 11.85
C LEU A 75 6.46 -20.28 10.99
N PRO A 76 6.20 -19.55 9.88
CA PRO A 76 7.28 -18.96 9.09
C PRO A 76 8.07 -17.92 9.91
N PRO A 77 9.31 -17.58 9.51
CA PRO A 77 10.06 -16.50 10.14
C PRO A 77 9.39 -15.15 9.91
N ASN A 78 9.58 -14.19 10.84
CA ASN A 78 9.12 -12.81 10.70
C ASN A 78 9.56 -12.21 9.36
N PHE A 79 8.65 -11.53 8.67
CA PHE A 79 8.92 -10.90 7.38
C PHE A 79 8.13 -9.60 7.20
N MET A 80 8.58 -8.78 6.26
CA MET A 80 7.99 -7.48 5.97
C MET A 80 7.99 -7.25 4.46
N VAL A 81 6.91 -6.66 3.96
CA VAL A 81 6.72 -6.30 2.56
C VAL A 81 6.36 -4.82 2.50
N GLY A 82 7.28 -4.01 1.97
CA GLY A 82 7.02 -2.59 1.78
C GLY A 82 5.94 -2.33 0.72
N ALA A 83 5.30 -1.17 0.81
CA ALA A 83 4.30 -0.75 -0.17
C ALA A 83 4.93 -0.59 -1.56
N ASN A 84 4.31 -1.19 -2.57
CA ASN A 84 4.72 -1.07 -3.97
C ASN A 84 3.57 -0.46 -4.81
N PRO A 85 3.82 0.61 -5.59
CA PRO A 85 2.80 1.19 -6.47
C PRO A 85 2.23 0.22 -7.52
N ARG A 86 2.93 -0.88 -7.83
CA ARG A 86 2.49 -1.89 -8.80
C ARG A 86 1.85 -3.13 -8.17
N GLY A 87 1.70 -3.14 -6.84
CA GLY A 87 1.43 -4.37 -6.11
C GLY A 87 2.70 -5.23 -5.98
N SER A 88 2.56 -6.29 -5.21
CA SER A 88 3.70 -7.02 -4.64
C SER A 88 3.35 -8.50 -4.53
N VAL A 89 4.18 -9.38 -5.08
CA VAL A 89 4.08 -10.83 -4.85
C VAL A 89 5.34 -11.28 -4.14
N TYR A 90 5.18 -11.82 -2.94
CA TYR A 90 6.28 -12.18 -2.06
C TYR A 90 6.12 -13.63 -1.62
N PRO A 91 7.06 -14.52 -1.93
CA PRO A 91 7.02 -15.87 -1.40
C PRO A 91 7.18 -15.83 0.11
N ILE A 92 6.30 -16.55 0.79
CA ILE A 92 6.51 -16.88 2.19
C ILE A 92 7.75 -17.78 2.22
N ALA A 93 8.60 -17.60 3.22
CA ALA A 93 9.86 -18.35 3.40
C ALA A 93 10.94 -18.32 2.28
N SER A 94 10.73 -17.83 1.06
CA SER A 94 11.78 -17.96 0.02
C SER A 94 12.87 -16.87 -0.02
N ASN A 95 12.93 -15.92 0.92
CA ASN A 95 14.06 -14.98 0.97
C ASN A 95 14.33 -14.31 2.33
N VAL A 96 14.37 -15.11 3.41
CA VAL A 96 15.26 -14.76 4.54
C VAL A 96 16.67 -15.30 4.23
N LYS A 97 17.33 -14.71 3.23
CA LYS A 97 18.77 -14.93 2.99
C LYS A 97 19.68 -14.29 4.06
N TYR A 98 19.12 -13.86 5.20
CA TYR A 98 19.86 -13.14 6.25
C TYR A 98 19.42 -13.50 7.68
N ALA A 99 18.96 -14.72 7.94
CA ALA A 99 19.00 -15.29 9.29
C ALA A 99 20.23 -16.20 9.34
N TYR A 100 21.26 -15.76 10.05
CA TYR A 100 22.50 -16.51 10.22
C TYR A 100 22.20 -17.89 10.83
N GLY A 101 22.24 -18.95 10.02
CA GLY A 101 22.23 -20.34 10.48
C GLY A 101 20.92 -21.15 10.32
N THR A 102 19.81 -20.56 9.87
CA THR A 102 18.59 -21.35 9.61
C THR A 102 18.52 -21.76 8.14
N LYS A 103 18.60 -23.06 7.86
CA LYS A 103 18.11 -23.61 6.59
C LYS A 103 16.61 -23.32 6.53
N VAL A 104 16.22 -22.37 5.69
CA VAL A 104 14.81 -22.09 5.45
C VAL A 104 14.33 -23.09 4.41
N THR A 105 13.32 -23.88 4.74
CA THR A 105 12.61 -24.71 3.75
C THR A 105 11.85 -23.75 2.84
N ASN A 106 12.13 -23.80 1.53
CA ASN A 106 11.42 -22.95 0.57
C ASN A 106 9.95 -23.36 0.54
N THR A 107 9.04 -22.45 0.92
CA THR A 107 7.62 -22.66 0.66
C THR A 107 7.25 -22.16 -0.74
N GLN A 108 6.35 -22.86 -1.41
CA GLN A 108 5.79 -22.40 -2.69
C GLN A 108 4.68 -21.36 -2.47
N THR A 109 4.12 -21.29 -1.26
CA THR A 109 3.09 -20.31 -0.91
C THR A 109 3.62 -18.86 -0.97
N GLN A 110 2.80 -17.96 -1.52
CA GLN A 110 3.10 -16.55 -1.68
C GLN A 110 2.02 -15.68 -1.02
N VAL A 111 2.42 -14.49 -0.57
CA VAL A 111 1.53 -13.37 -0.26
C VAL A 111 1.50 -12.44 -1.46
N THR A 112 0.29 -12.14 -1.92
CA THR A 112 0.06 -11.10 -2.93
C THR A 112 -0.58 -9.91 -2.24
N LEU A 113 -0.02 -8.72 -2.47
CA LEU A 113 -0.52 -7.46 -1.96
C LEU A 113 -0.90 -6.53 -3.12
N SER A 114 -2.00 -5.85 -2.91
CA SER A 114 -2.52 -4.78 -3.74
C SER A 114 -1.57 -3.56 -3.76
N SER A 115 -1.78 -2.69 -4.74
CA SER A 115 -0.98 -1.46 -4.89
C SER A 115 -1.02 -0.60 -3.61
N GLY A 116 0.17 -0.19 -3.17
CA GLY A 116 0.35 0.67 -2.01
C GLY A 116 0.16 -0.02 -0.67
N VAL A 117 -0.23 -1.30 -0.61
CA VAL A 117 -0.33 -2.03 0.65
C VAL A 117 1.05 -2.50 1.10
N SER A 118 1.40 -2.19 2.35
CA SER A 118 2.55 -2.75 3.05
C SER A 118 2.08 -3.72 4.12
N LEU A 119 2.84 -4.78 4.36
CA LEU A 119 2.54 -5.82 5.34
C LEU A 119 3.75 -6.06 6.25
N CYS A 120 3.48 -6.30 7.52
CA CYS A 120 4.46 -6.83 8.45
C CYS A 120 3.89 -8.03 9.21
N TYR A 121 4.65 -9.11 9.25
CA TYR A 121 4.32 -10.34 9.95
C TYR A 121 5.33 -10.56 11.08
N THR A 122 4.80 -10.84 12.28
CA THR A 122 5.61 -11.08 13.47
C THR A 122 5.03 -12.25 14.29
N THR A 123 5.91 -13.03 14.91
CA THR A 123 5.58 -14.19 15.74
C THR A 123 5.87 -13.90 17.21
N THR A 124 5.09 -14.49 18.11
CA THR A 124 5.29 -14.44 19.56
C THR A 124 4.94 -15.80 20.15
N GLY A 125 5.94 -16.66 20.34
CA GLY A 125 5.69 -18.06 20.69
C GLY A 125 4.98 -18.78 19.54
N ASP A 126 3.84 -19.41 19.84
CA ASP A 126 3.03 -20.14 18.86
C ASP A 126 1.93 -19.30 18.20
N THR A 127 1.86 -18.00 18.52
CA THR A 127 0.93 -17.06 17.90
C THR A 127 1.65 -16.08 17.00
N TYR A 128 0.91 -15.44 16.11
CA TYR A 128 1.43 -14.44 15.19
C TYR A 128 0.47 -13.27 15.03
N ARG A 129 1.04 -12.16 14.56
CA ARG A 129 0.30 -10.97 14.17
C ARG A 129 0.68 -10.52 12.78
N ILE A 130 -0.31 -10.03 12.06
CA ILE A 130 -0.12 -9.41 10.75
C ILE A 130 -0.60 -7.97 10.86
N TYR A 131 0.22 -7.03 10.41
CA TYR A 131 -0.13 -5.63 10.31
C TYR A 131 -0.15 -5.21 8.85
N THR A 132 -1.18 -4.50 8.41
CA THR A 132 -1.23 -3.89 7.07
C THR A 132 -1.61 -2.42 7.12
N THR A 133 -1.08 -1.67 6.15
CA THR A 133 -1.42 -0.27 5.89
C THR A 133 -1.38 -0.01 4.40
N ASN A 134 -2.12 0.99 3.91
CA ASN A 134 -1.98 1.47 2.55
C ASN A 134 -1.24 2.82 2.54
N SER A 135 -0.19 2.98 1.74
CA SER A 135 0.60 4.21 1.64
C SER A 135 -0.20 5.43 1.17
N ASN A 136 -1.33 5.22 0.49
CA ASN A 136 -2.24 6.28 0.08
C ASN A 136 -3.17 6.74 1.22
N ASN A 137 -3.36 5.91 2.26
CA ASN A 137 -4.08 6.28 3.47
C ASN A 137 -3.46 5.61 4.70
N LEU A 138 -2.48 6.30 5.28
CA LEU A 138 -1.82 5.87 6.51
C LEU A 138 -2.55 6.32 7.78
N SER A 139 -3.79 6.82 7.70
CA SER A 139 -4.52 7.30 8.89
C SER A 139 -5.03 6.16 9.78
N VAL A 140 -5.05 4.93 9.25
CA VAL A 140 -5.47 3.72 9.95
C VAL A 140 -4.52 2.57 9.61
N TYR A 141 -4.48 1.56 10.48
CA TYR A 141 -3.87 0.27 10.18
C TYR A 141 -4.82 -0.86 10.54
N TYR A 142 -4.59 -2.01 9.93
CA TYR A 142 -5.30 -3.24 10.27
C TYR A 142 -4.33 -4.21 10.92
N VAL A 143 -4.81 -4.93 11.92
CA VAL A 143 -4.06 -5.97 12.61
C VAL A 143 -4.90 -7.23 12.74
N TYR A 144 -4.31 -8.38 12.39
CA TYR A 144 -4.80 -9.70 12.76
C TYR A 144 -3.97 -10.21 13.92
N ASP A 145 -4.62 -10.81 14.92
CA ASP A 145 -3.95 -11.52 16.01
C ASP A 145 -4.45 -12.96 16.06
N SER A 146 -3.56 -13.92 15.81
CA SER A 146 -3.91 -15.33 15.74
C SER A 146 -4.33 -15.91 17.11
N ALA A 147 -4.03 -15.23 18.22
CA ALA A 147 -4.50 -15.64 19.55
C ALA A 147 -6.02 -15.42 19.71
N THR A 148 -6.55 -14.37 19.07
CA THR A 148 -7.98 -14.00 19.15
C THR A 148 -8.76 -14.40 17.90
N GLY A 149 -8.05 -14.60 16.77
CA GLY A 149 -8.65 -14.81 15.45
C GLY A 149 -9.35 -13.56 14.90
N GLN A 150 -9.17 -12.39 15.51
CA GLN A 150 -9.88 -11.16 15.15
C GLN A 150 -9.03 -10.26 14.27
N ILE A 151 -9.69 -9.58 13.32
CA ILE A 151 -9.12 -8.47 12.57
C ILE A 151 -9.63 -7.18 13.19
N GLN A 152 -8.71 -6.30 13.56
CA GLN A 152 -9.02 -5.01 14.17
C GLN A 152 -8.52 -3.88 13.26
N LYS A 153 -9.40 -2.91 13.03
CA LYS A 153 -9.03 -1.61 12.49
C LYS A 153 -8.63 -0.69 13.65
N LYS A 154 -7.49 -0.03 13.55
CA LYS A 154 -6.97 0.89 14.56
C LYS A 154 -6.53 2.20 13.91
N ASP A 155 -6.61 3.28 14.67
CA ASP A 155 -6.12 4.58 14.23
C ASP A 155 -4.60 4.63 14.19
N ASN A 156 -4.07 5.39 13.23
CA ASN A 156 -2.64 5.57 13.03
C ASN A 156 -2.29 7.07 13.01
N PRO A 157 -2.34 7.74 14.17
CA PRO A 157 -2.07 9.18 14.25
C PRO A 157 -0.67 9.57 13.76
N ASP A 158 0.32 8.70 13.97
CA ASP A 158 1.71 8.94 13.52
C ASP A 158 1.94 8.59 12.03
N LYS A 159 0.91 8.09 11.32
CA LYS A 159 0.97 7.73 9.90
C LYS A 159 2.13 6.81 9.55
N ILE A 160 2.36 5.80 10.38
CA ILE A 160 3.47 4.85 10.22
C ILE A 160 3.03 3.70 9.31
N ALA A 161 3.82 3.38 8.29
CA ALA A 161 3.56 2.20 7.46
C ALA A 161 3.85 0.91 8.25
N ALA A 162 3.06 -0.14 8.00
CA ALA A 162 3.29 -1.47 8.59
C ALA A 162 4.70 -1.98 8.28
N ALA A 163 5.18 -1.72 7.07
CA ALA A 163 6.56 -1.95 6.67
C ALA A 163 7.14 -0.78 5.87
N SER A 164 8.39 -0.42 6.18
CA SER A 164 9.19 0.47 5.33
C SER A 164 9.69 -0.28 4.10
N THR A 165 9.77 0.41 2.95
CA THR A 165 10.32 -0.10 1.68
C THR A 165 11.77 -0.60 1.81
N THR A 166 12.47 -0.14 2.83
CA THR A 166 13.61 -0.83 3.40
C THR A 166 13.11 -2.07 4.13
N GLN A 167 13.16 -3.21 3.42
CA GLN A 167 13.84 -4.36 4.02
C GLN A 167 15.06 -3.76 4.73
N GLU A 168 15.18 -3.85 6.06
CA GLU A 168 16.45 -3.51 6.73
C GLU A 168 17.47 -4.55 6.26
N GLN A 169 17.91 -4.37 5.02
CA GLN A 169 19.04 -5.00 4.37
C GLN A 169 20.26 -4.39 5.04
N ILE A 170 21.14 -5.29 5.45
CA ILE A 170 22.42 -5.00 6.09
C ILE A 170 23.16 -3.98 5.22
N GLN A 171 23.25 -2.72 5.65
CA GLN A 171 24.06 -1.72 4.97
C GLN A 171 25.54 -2.02 5.27
N TRP A 172 26.27 -2.44 4.24
CA TRP A 172 27.72 -2.64 4.29
C TRP A 172 28.44 -1.28 4.28
N ASN A 173 29.28 -1.01 5.29
CA ASN A 173 30.18 0.14 5.24
C ASN A 173 31.43 -0.23 4.42
N PRO A 174 31.89 0.58 3.45
CA PRO A 174 33.14 0.34 2.75
C PRO A 174 34.31 0.90 3.57
N ALA A 175 35.31 0.04 3.79
CA ALA A 175 36.71 0.30 4.16
C ALA A 175 37.13 -0.18 5.55
N GLY A 176 38.18 -1.01 5.56
CA GLY A 176 38.91 -1.46 6.73
C GLY A 176 39.06 -2.99 6.76
N ASN A 177 40.26 -3.47 6.39
CA ASN A 177 40.63 -4.88 6.44
C ASN A 177 40.60 -5.39 7.89
N GLY A 178 39.57 -6.18 8.24
CA GLY A 178 39.50 -6.86 9.53
C GLY A 178 38.07 -7.25 9.91
N HIS A 179 37.73 -8.52 9.69
CA HIS A 179 36.61 -9.25 10.32
C HIS A 179 35.29 -8.48 10.50
N ARG A 180 34.50 -8.55 9.43
CA ARG A 180 33.23 -7.89 9.20
C ARG A 180 32.14 -8.43 10.17
N ARG A 181 31.90 -7.77 11.31
CA ARG A 181 30.72 -8.08 12.13
C ARG A 181 29.54 -7.18 11.72
N PRO A 182 28.45 -7.74 11.16
CA PRO A 182 27.26 -6.96 10.85
C PRO A 182 26.63 -6.45 12.15
N TRP A 183 26.37 -5.15 12.26
CA TRP A 183 25.46 -4.64 13.29
C TRP A 183 24.05 -5.11 12.92
N LYS A 184 23.55 -6.12 13.65
CA LYS A 184 22.22 -6.70 13.43
C LYS A 184 21.15 -5.73 13.88
N LYS A 185 20.34 -5.22 12.95
CA LYS A 185 18.94 -4.92 13.27
C LYS A 185 18.13 -6.17 12.99
N THR A 186 17.85 -6.93 14.05
CA THR A 186 16.88 -8.03 13.95
C THR A 186 15.51 -7.40 13.73
N LEU A 187 14.79 -7.83 12.69
CA LEU A 187 13.38 -7.50 12.46
C LEU A 187 12.52 -8.19 13.53
N SER A 188 12.69 -7.82 14.80
CA SER A 188 11.98 -8.46 15.90
C SER A 188 10.55 -7.94 16.02
N LYS A 189 10.26 -6.72 15.55
CA LYS A 189 8.95 -6.08 15.70
C LYS A 189 8.59 -5.17 14.53
N CYS A 190 7.31 -5.19 14.14
CA CYS A 190 6.75 -4.28 13.15
C CYS A 190 6.91 -2.81 13.57
N ALA A 191 6.99 -1.88 12.62
CA ALA A 191 7.12 -0.45 12.95
C ALA A 191 5.93 0.05 13.78
N ILE A 192 4.72 -0.43 13.44
CA ILE A 192 3.48 -0.17 14.18
C ILE A 192 3.56 -0.73 15.60
N GLU A 193 3.99 -1.98 15.76
CA GLU A 193 4.11 -2.62 17.08
C GLU A 193 5.18 -1.93 17.95
N ARG A 194 6.27 -1.47 17.35
CA ARG A 194 7.28 -0.66 18.07
C ARG A 194 6.73 0.67 18.55
N ARG A 195 5.78 1.26 17.82
CA ARG A 195 5.20 2.56 18.17
C ARG A 195 4.07 2.45 19.17
N TYR A 196 3.11 1.57 18.94
CA TYR A 196 1.87 1.48 19.72
C TYR A 196 1.81 0.29 20.66
N GLY A 197 2.80 -0.61 20.61
CA GLY A 197 2.75 -1.90 21.31
C GLY A 197 1.89 -2.94 20.57
N PRO A 198 1.87 -4.19 21.07
CA PRO A 198 0.94 -5.19 20.59
C PRO A 198 -0.50 -4.80 20.98
N PRO A 199 -1.52 -5.10 20.16
CA PRO A 199 -2.91 -4.91 20.55
C PRO A 199 -3.21 -5.69 21.84
N SER A 200 -3.98 -5.09 22.75
CA SER A 200 -4.49 -5.77 23.94
C SER A 200 -5.39 -6.92 23.52
N ALA A 201 -5.16 -8.11 24.10
CA ALA A 201 -5.99 -9.31 23.92
C ALA A 201 -7.42 -9.08 24.40
#